data_AF-A0A699WQD2-F1
#
_entry.id   AF-A0A699WQD2-F1
#
_cell.length_a   1.000
_cell.length_b   1.000
_cell.length_c   1.000
_cell.angle_alpha   90.00
_cell.angle_beta   90.00
_cell.angle_gamma   90.00
#
_symmetry.space_group_name_H-M   'P 1'
#
loop_
_entity.id
_entity.type
_entity.pdbx_description
1 polymer ?
#
loop_
_entity_poly.entity_id
_entity_poly.type
_entity_poly.pdbx_seq_one_letter_code
_entity_poly.pdbx_strand_id
1 'polypeptide(L)'
;PRTAEGKSVLSDDGSATKWAVDFRAKAALAAQKGARSVFFISSEPALAFEKMEARLAPRVMQPIIAATEQGGGRAPAFFVSPAVGLKLLGTSDAALRSYAAATAAAKAPTANKFKPVKFTINAPQERSAVGTEN
;
A
#
# COMPACT_ATOMS: atom_id res chain seq x y z
N PRO A 1 -5.11 3.92 10.78
CA PRO A 1 -4.60 4.73 11.91
C PRO A 1 -4.81 3.92 13.19
N ARG A 2 -3.87 4.02 14.13
CA ARG A 2 -3.96 3.35 15.42
C ARG A 2 -3.92 4.39 16.54
N THR A 3 -4.55 4.09 17.67
CA THR A 3 -4.38 4.86 18.89
C THR A 3 -2.97 4.65 19.47
N ALA A 4 -2.61 5.39 20.53
CA ALA A 4 -1.33 5.22 21.21
C ALA A 4 -1.18 3.79 21.79
N GLU A 5 -2.29 3.14 22.13
CA GLU A 5 -2.36 1.76 22.63
C GLU A 5 -2.35 0.71 21.49
N GLY A 6 -2.19 1.14 20.24
CA GLY A 6 -2.14 0.27 19.07
C GLY A 6 -3.51 -0.22 18.57
N LYS A 7 -4.62 0.24 19.17
CA LYS A 7 -5.98 -0.14 18.74
C LYS A 7 -6.37 0.52 17.43
N SER A 8 -7.21 -0.14 16.64
CA SER A 8 -7.74 0.42 15.40
C SER A 8 -8.62 1.64 15.69
N VAL A 9 -8.39 2.73 14.97
CA VAL A 9 -9.28 3.92 15.00
C VAL A 9 -10.53 3.71 14.13
N LEU A 10 -10.54 2.67 13.29
CA LEU A 10 -11.63 2.42 12.33
C LEU A 10 -12.76 1.54 12.89
N SER A 11 -12.68 1.16 14.17
CA SER A 11 -13.75 0.44 14.86
C SER A 11 -13.93 0.98 16.28
N ASP A 12 -15.15 0.91 16.79
CA ASP A 12 -15.48 1.44 18.11
C ASP A 12 -14.87 0.63 19.25
N ASP A 13 -14.69 -0.68 19.03
CA ASP A 13 -14.10 -1.63 19.98
C ASP A 13 -12.56 -1.71 19.89
N GLY A 14 -11.94 -1.03 18.91
CA GLY A 14 -10.51 -1.08 18.66
C GLY A 14 -10.00 -2.33 17.93
N SER A 15 -10.88 -3.23 17.51
CA SER A 15 -10.55 -4.41 16.69
C SER A 15 -10.04 -4.05 15.29
N ALA A 16 -9.21 -4.93 14.72
CA ALA A 16 -8.72 -4.74 13.37
C ALA A 16 -9.88 -4.88 12.37
N THR A 17 -10.16 -3.83 11.60
CA THR A 17 -11.14 -3.91 10.51
C THR A 17 -10.55 -4.58 9.27
N LYS A 18 -11.38 -4.91 8.27
CA LYS A 18 -10.90 -5.33 6.94
C LYS A 18 -9.92 -4.33 6.32
N TRP A 19 -10.08 -3.05 6.65
CA TRP A 19 -9.19 -1.96 6.22
C TRP A 19 -7.87 -1.91 7.00
N ALA A 20 -7.68 -2.69 8.06
CA ALA A 20 -6.39 -2.83 8.72
C ALA A 20 -5.56 -3.98 8.12
N VAL A 21 -6.21 -5.06 7.70
CA VAL A 21 -5.54 -6.33 7.39
C VAL A 21 -5.50 -6.68 5.89
N ASP A 22 -6.45 -6.19 5.10
CA ASP A 22 -6.53 -6.53 3.67
C ASP A 22 -6.18 -5.34 2.77
N PHE A 23 -4.96 -5.35 2.25
CA PHE A 23 -4.52 -4.35 1.26
C PHE A 23 -5.29 -4.47 -0.06
N ARG A 24 -5.79 -5.67 -0.42
CA ARG A 24 -6.47 -5.92 -1.68
C ARG A 24 -7.85 -5.27 -1.69
N ALA A 25 -8.54 -5.28 -0.55
CA ALA A 25 -9.77 -4.52 -0.36
C ALA A 25 -9.54 -3.00 -0.54
N LYS A 26 -8.44 -2.46 0.01
CA LYS A 26 -8.07 -1.04 -0.20
C LYS A 26 -7.80 -0.73 -1.67
N ALA A 27 -7.00 -1.57 -2.33
CA ALA A 27 -6.64 -1.38 -3.73
C ALA A 27 -7.86 -1.46 -4.65
N ALA A 28 -8.76 -2.41 -4.40
CA ALA A 28 -10.00 -2.54 -5.15
C ALA A 28 -10.92 -1.32 -4.99
N LEU A 29 -11.10 -0.83 -3.76
CA LEU A 29 -11.90 0.38 -3.53
C LEU A 29 -11.27 1.61 -4.18
N ALA A 30 -9.95 1.76 -4.13
CA ALA A 30 -9.25 2.85 -4.81
C ALA A 30 -9.44 2.78 -6.33
N ALA A 31 -9.36 1.58 -6.93
CA ALA A 31 -9.61 1.36 -8.35
C ALA A 31 -11.05 1.75 -8.74
N GLN A 32 -12.05 1.36 -7.93
CA GLN A 32 -13.45 1.78 -8.14
C GLN A 32 -13.62 3.30 -8.10
N LYS A 33 -12.75 4.01 -7.36
CA LYS A 33 -12.71 5.48 -7.31
C LYS A 33 -11.83 6.13 -8.39
N GLY A 34 -11.40 5.35 -9.39
CA GLY A 34 -10.62 5.85 -10.53
C GLY A 34 -9.11 5.88 -10.32
N ALA A 35 -8.58 5.28 -9.24
CA ALA A 35 -7.13 5.19 -9.07
C ALA A 35 -6.53 4.22 -10.10
N ARG A 36 -5.62 4.73 -10.94
CA ARG A 36 -4.87 3.91 -11.91
C ARG A 36 -3.86 2.97 -11.22
N SER A 37 -3.35 3.36 -10.06
CA SER A 37 -2.36 2.61 -9.27
C SER A 37 -2.45 3.01 -7.81
N VAL A 38 -2.02 2.13 -6.91
CA VAL A 38 -2.10 2.34 -5.45
C VAL A 38 -0.74 2.08 -4.82
N PHE A 39 -0.27 3.02 -4.01
CA PHE A 39 1.01 2.91 -3.31
C PHE A 39 0.74 2.83 -1.80
N PHE A 40 1.13 1.71 -1.20
CA PHE A 40 1.09 1.48 0.24
C PHE A 40 2.43 1.85 0.85
N ILE A 41 2.43 2.92 1.65
CA ILE A 41 3.61 3.38 2.35
C ILE A 41 3.65 2.70 3.71
N SER A 42 4.74 1.97 3.96
CA SER A 42 4.98 1.41 5.29
C SER A 42 5.33 2.52 6.28
N SER A 43 4.69 2.49 7.46
CA SER A 43 5.08 3.32 8.61
C SER A 43 6.03 2.59 9.57
N GLU A 44 6.37 1.33 9.28
CA GLU A 44 7.30 0.54 10.08
C GLU A 44 8.75 1.03 9.87
N PRO A 45 9.66 0.80 10.84
CA PRO A 45 11.07 1.11 10.67
C PRO A 45 11.67 0.42 9.43
N ALA A 46 12.70 1.02 8.83
CA ALA A 46 13.32 0.51 7.61
C ALA A 46 13.75 -0.96 7.69
N LEU A 47 14.37 -1.36 8.81
CA LEU A 47 14.79 -2.76 9.05
C LEU A 47 13.61 -3.76 9.05
N ALA A 48 12.42 -3.34 9.48
CA ALA A 48 11.23 -4.18 9.45
C ALA A 48 10.68 -4.32 8.03
N PHE A 49 10.77 -3.25 7.22
CA PHE A 49 10.42 -3.29 5.80
C PHE A 49 11.35 -4.22 5.02
N GLU A 50 12.67 -4.11 5.19
CA GLU A 50 13.66 -4.96 4.51
C GLU A 50 13.47 -6.45 4.84
N LYS A 51 13.22 -6.78 6.12
CA LYS A 51 12.92 -8.16 6.53
C LYS A 51 11.63 -8.68 5.90
N MET A 52 10.60 -7.82 5.81
CA MET A 52 9.34 -8.18 5.15
C MET A 52 9.56 -8.40 3.65
N GLU A 53 10.31 -7.52 2.99
CA GLU A 53 10.66 -7.63 1.58
C GLU A 53 11.41 -8.93 1.30
N ALA A 54 12.48 -9.22 2.04
CA ALA A 54 13.26 -10.44 1.90
C ALA A 54 12.40 -11.71 2.06
N ARG A 55 11.46 -11.70 3.01
CA ARG A 55 10.53 -12.82 3.22
C ARG A 55 9.51 -12.99 2.09
N LEU A 56 9.09 -11.90 1.46
CA LEU A 56 8.06 -11.92 0.42
C LEU A 56 8.63 -12.05 -0.99
N ALA A 57 9.90 -11.67 -1.21
CA ALA A 57 10.53 -11.64 -2.51
C ALA A 57 10.35 -12.94 -3.33
N PRO A 58 10.53 -14.16 -2.75
CA PRO A 58 10.33 -15.39 -3.52
C PRO A 58 8.90 -15.57 -4.04
N ARG A 59 7.89 -15.13 -3.27
CA ARG A 59 6.48 -15.22 -3.67
C ARG A 59 6.09 -14.13 -4.66
N VAL A 60 6.66 -12.94 -4.52
CA VAL A 60 6.39 -11.81 -5.43
C VAL A 60 7.00 -12.06 -6.80
N MET A 61 8.20 -12.67 -6.84
CA MET A 61 8.91 -12.99 -8.08
C MET A 61 8.45 -14.31 -8.71
N GLN A 62 7.51 -15.02 -8.09
CA GLN A 62 6.99 -16.27 -8.63
C GLN A 62 6.21 -15.99 -9.92
N PRO A 63 6.54 -16.66 -11.04
CA PRO A 63 5.76 -16.57 -12.27
C PRO A 63 4.32 -16.99 -12.04
N ILE A 64 3.38 -16.28 -12.67
CA ILE A 64 1.95 -16.61 -12.62
C ILE A 64 1.44 -16.92 -14.02
N ILE A 65 0.58 -17.94 -14.12
CA ILE A 65 -0.19 -18.23 -15.32
C ILE A 65 -1.54 -17.52 -15.17
N ALA A 66 -1.91 -16.71 -16.14
CA ALA A 66 -3.19 -16.00 -16.16
C ALA A 66 -3.81 -16.09 -17.56
N ALA A 67 -5.15 -16.10 -17.62
CA ALA A 67 -5.87 -15.99 -18.88
C ALA A 67 -5.55 -14.64 -19.54
N THR A 68 -5.27 -14.67 -20.85
CA THR A 68 -4.86 -13.52 -21.66
C THR A 68 -5.93 -12.41 -21.75
N GLU A 69 -7.21 -12.78 -21.61
CA GLU A 69 -8.38 -11.94 -21.89
C GLU A 69 -8.94 -11.16 -20.68
N GLN A 70 -8.32 -11.20 -19.51
CA GLN A 70 -8.80 -10.39 -18.37
C GLN A 70 -8.40 -8.92 -18.49
N GLY A 71 -9.01 -8.21 -19.44
CA GLY A 71 -9.11 -6.75 -19.43
C GLY A 71 -9.89 -6.32 -18.19
N GLY A 72 -9.24 -5.55 -17.31
CA GLY A 72 -9.82 -5.14 -16.01
C GLY A 72 -9.12 -5.67 -14.77
N GLY A 73 -7.83 -6.03 -14.87
CA GLY A 73 -7.02 -6.38 -13.71
C GLY A 73 -7.08 -5.31 -12.59
N ARG A 74 -6.97 -5.75 -11.33
CA ARG A 74 -6.87 -4.86 -10.15
C ARG A 74 -5.84 -3.75 -10.43
N ALA A 75 -6.13 -2.52 -10.00
CA ALA A 75 -5.16 -1.43 -10.03
C ALA A 75 -3.83 -1.92 -9.43
N PRO A 76 -2.70 -1.79 -10.15
CA PRO A 76 -1.40 -2.19 -9.66
C PRO A 76 -1.15 -1.59 -8.27
N ALA A 77 -0.81 -2.46 -7.33
CA ALA A 77 -0.56 -2.11 -5.94
C ALA A 77 0.93 -2.31 -5.63
N PHE A 78 1.57 -1.26 -5.13
CA PHE A 78 2.98 -1.25 -4.79
C PHE A 78 3.16 -1.01 -3.30
N PHE A 79 4.06 -1.75 -2.67
CA PHE A 79 4.53 -1.47 -1.31
C PHE A 79 5.87 -0.75 -1.42
N VAL A 80 5.97 0.41 -0.79
CA VAL A 80 7.19 1.23 -0.85
C VAL A 80 7.78 1.39 0.53
N SER A 81 9.11 1.48 0.58
CA SER A 81 9.84 1.71 1.81
C SER A 81 9.43 3.06 2.42
N PRO A 82 9.59 3.24 3.75
CA PRO A 82 9.26 4.51 4.41
C PRO A 82 9.99 5.69 3.76
N ALA A 83 11.28 5.54 3.43
CA ALA A 83 12.09 6.60 2.82
C ALA A 83 11.57 7.02 1.44
N VAL A 84 11.16 6.05 0.59
CA VAL A 84 10.55 6.33 -0.71
C VAL A 84 9.17 6.98 -0.51
N GLY A 85 8.35 6.45 0.40
CA GLY A 85 7.03 6.98 0.70
C GLY A 85 7.04 8.44 1.13
N LEU A 86 7.98 8.84 1.99
CA LEU A 86 8.13 10.23 2.42
C LEU A 86 8.45 11.17 1.24
N LYS A 87 9.34 10.75 0.33
CA LYS A 87 9.65 11.50 -0.90
C LYS A 87 8.43 11.59 -1.81
N LEU A 88 7.71 10.50 -2.01
CA LEU A 88 6.48 10.46 -2.83
C LEU A 88 5.38 11.37 -2.29
N LEU A 89 5.24 11.46 -0.96
CA LEU A 89 4.28 12.34 -0.29
C LEU A 89 4.75 13.81 -0.19
N GLY A 90 6.00 14.11 -0.57
CA GLY A 90 6.60 15.43 -0.39
C GLY A 90 6.58 15.87 1.08
N THR A 91 6.90 14.96 2.01
CA THR A 91 6.78 15.18 3.46
C THR A 91 7.99 14.65 4.23
N SER A 92 8.05 14.97 5.53
CA SER A 92 9.05 14.45 6.47
C SER A 92 8.44 13.41 7.41
N ASP A 93 9.28 12.56 8.01
CA ASP A 93 8.86 11.58 9.01
C ASP A 93 8.16 12.26 10.21
N ALA A 94 8.71 13.38 10.69
CA ALA A 94 8.12 14.17 11.77
C ALA A 94 6.70 14.67 11.41
N ALA A 95 6.51 15.17 10.19
CA ALA A 95 5.19 15.63 9.73
C ALA A 95 4.19 14.47 9.58
N LEU A 96 4.66 13.31 9.09
CA LEU A 96 3.82 12.11 8.98
C LEU A 96 3.40 11.57 10.36
N ARG A 97 4.31 11.56 11.34
CA ARG A 97 4.01 11.17 12.73
C ARG A 97 3.06 12.14 13.40
N SER A 98 3.25 13.44 13.21
CA SER A 98 2.32 14.48 13.70
C SER A 98 0.92 14.28 13.13
N TYR A 99 0.79 14.02 11.83
CA TYR A 99 -0.48 13.70 11.20
C TYR A 99 -1.13 12.42 11.77
N ALA A 100 -0.33 11.37 12.00
CA ALA A 100 -0.82 10.13 12.59
C ALA A 100 -1.35 10.34 14.01
N ALA A 101 -0.64 11.11 14.84
CA ALA A 101 -1.05 11.46 16.20
C ALA A 101 -2.34 12.31 16.20
N ALA A 102 -2.44 13.32 15.32
CA ALA A 102 -3.63 14.14 15.18
C ALA A 102 -4.86 13.31 14.73
N THR A 103 -4.66 12.39 13.79
CA THR A 103 -5.69 11.45 13.32
C THR A 103 -6.14 10.50 14.43
N ALA A 104 -5.21 10.03 15.26
CA ALA A 104 -5.51 9.16 16.39
C ALA A 104 -6.33 9.90 17.46
N ALA A 105 -5.92 11.12 17.82
CA ALA A 105 -6.60 11.96 18.80
C ALA A 105 -8.03 12.34 18.35
N ALA A 106 -8.19 12.71 17.08
CA ALA A 106 -9.48 13.09 16.50
C ALA A 106 -10.39 11.89 16.19
N LYS A 107 -9.87 10.67 16.26
CA LYS A 107 -10.51 9.44 15.76
C LYS A 107 -11.04 9.55 14.31
N ALA A 108 -10.47 10.46 13.53
CA ALA A 108 -10.91 10.78 12.18
C ALA A 108 -9.73 11.35 11.38
N PRO A 109 -9.75 11.27 10.03
CA PRO A 109 -8.76 11.94 9.20
C PRO A 109 -8.72 13.44 9.51
N THR A 110 -7.52 13.97 9.70
CA THR A 110 -7.30 15.41 9.90
C THR A 110 -6.81 16.07 8.62
N ALA A 111 -6.81 17.40 8.56
CA ALA A 111 -6.18 18.10 7.44
C ALA A 111 -4.67 17.81 7.44
N ASN A 112 -4.12 17.44 6.28
CA ASN A 112 -2.69 17.23 6.10
C ASN A 112 -2.11 18.27 5.15
N LYS A 113 -0.80 18.53 5.29
CA LYS A 113 -0.04 19.44 4.41
C LYS A 113 0.82 18.65 3.41
N PHE A 114 0.53 17.38 3.18
CA PHE A 114 1.31 16.57 2.25
C PHE A 114 1.15 17.12 0.84
N LYS A 115 2.26 17.15 0.10
CA LYS A 115 2.30 17.61 -1.29
C LYS A 115 2.87 16.48 -2.14
N PRO A 116 2.03 15.49 -2.51
CA PRO A 116 2.50 14.38 -3.32
C PRO A 116 3.20 14.89 -4.58
N VAL A 117 4.40 14.38 -4.83
CA VAL A 117 5.20 14.82 -5.96
C VAL A 117 4.76 14.08 -7.23
N LYS A 118 4.98 14.68 -8.40
CA LYS A 118 4.81 13.97 -9.67
C LYS A 118 5.98 13.00 -9.85
N PHE A 119 5.70 11.77 -10.25
CA PHE A 119 6.70 10.76 -10.52
C PHE A 119 6.26 9.80 -11.63
N THR A 120 7.22 9.06 -12.17
CA THR A 120 6.99 7.97 -13.13
C THR A 120 7.54 6.68 -12.53
N ILE A 121 6.85 5.58 -12.78
CA ILE A 121 7.31 4.23 -12.42
C ILE A 121 7.57 3.43 -13.69
N ASN A 122 8.63 2.62 -13.67
CA ASN A 122 8.88 1.60 -14.67
C ASN A 122 8.84 0.24 -13.97
N ALA A 123 7.92 -0.62 -14.40
CA ALA A 123 7.71 -1.95 -13.83
C ALA A 123 7.54 -2.94 -14.99
N PRO A 124 8.65 -3.35 -15.65
CA PRO A 124 8.59 -4.25 -16.78
C PRO A 124 8.00 -5.61 -16.35
N GLN A 125 7.16 -6.18 -17.20
CA GLN A 125 6.63 -7.53 -17.03
C GLN A 125 7.09 -8.39 -18.19
N GLU A 126 7.80 -9.47 -17.88
CA GLU A 126 8.07 -10.53 -18.85
C GLU A 126 6.83 -11.42 -18.98
N ARG A 127 6.38 -11.64 -20.21
CA ARG A 127 5.22 -12.48 -20.52
C ARG A 127 5.58 -13.46 -21.63
N SER A 128 5.34 -14.74 -21.38
CA SER A 128 5.51 -15.81 -22.36
C SER A 128 4.25 -16.64 -22.47
N ALA A 129 3.93 -17.14 -23.66
CA ALA A 129 2.87 -18.10 -23.84
C ALA A 129 3.29 -19.44 -23.19
N VAL A 130 2.37 -20.06 -22.45
CA VAL A 130 2.53 -21.44 -21.98
C VAL A 130 1.80 -22.32 -22.98
N GLY A 131 2.55 -23.14 -23.73
CA GLY A 131 1.95 -24.15 -24.61
C GLY A 131 1.28 -25.23 -23.76
N THR A 132 0.01 -25.50 -24.04
CA THR A 132 -0.68 -26.67 -23.50
C THR A 132 -0.69 -27.74 -24.58
N GLU A 133 -0.25 -28.96 -24.26
CA GLU A 133 -0.38 -30.13 -25.13
C GLU A 133 -1.86 -30.53 -25.22
N ASN A 134 -2.63 -29.94 -26.15
CA ASN A 134 -3.91 -30.46 -26.65
C ASN A 134 -4.12 -29.98 -28.08
#